data_AF-A0A482Z226-F1
#
_entry.id   AF-A0A482Z226-F1
#
_cell.length_a   1.000
_cell.length_b   1.000
_cell.length_c   1.000
_cell.angle_alpha   90.00
_cell.angle_beta   90.00
_cell.angle_gamma   90.00
#
_symmetry.space_group_name_H-M   'P 1'
#
loop_
_entity.id
_entity.type
_entity.pdbx_description
1 polymer ?
#
loop_
_entity_poly.entity_id
_entity_poly.type
_entity_poly.pdbx_seq_one_letter_code
_entity_poly.pdbx_strand_id
1 'polypeptide(L)'
;MLIELQAELDDVIQPLGHHAVEFFLAASLYHARKVSFASAAHIAGLSFEGFRYRLEEHFDKAYIVADESVLEDVETIDNLAS
;
A
#
# COMPACT_ATOMS: atom_id res chain seq x y z
N MET A 1 -4.75 7.68 -14.71
CA MET A 1 -5.64 6.52 -14.85
C MET A 1 -7.00 6.96 -14.33
N LEU A 2 -8.04 6.97 -15.17
CA LEU A 2 -9.41 7.25 -14.72
C LEU A 2 -9.98 5.92 -14.23
N ILE A 3 -10.07 5.76 -12.92
CA ILE A 3 -10.78 4.63 -12.32
C ILE A 3 -12.25 5.05 -12.27
N GLU A 4 -13.10 4.43 -13.10
CA GLU A 4 -14.54 4.53 -12.90
C GLU A 4 -14.93 3.59 -11.76
N LEU A 5 -15.22 4.18 -10.60
CA LEU A 5 -15.74 3.44 -9.46
C LEU A 5 -17.22 3.13 -9.67
N GLN A 6 -17.67 1.98 -9.19
CA GLN A 6 -19.10 1.76 -9.03
C GLN A 6 -19.65 2.82 -8.05
N ALA A 7 -20.86 3.33 -8.31
CA ALA A 7 -21.45 4.41 -7.51
C ALA A 7 -21.50 4.06 -6.01
N GLU A 8 -21.84 2.82 -5.68
CA GLU A 8 -21.85 2.31 -4.30
C GLU A 8 -20.47 2.32 -3.64
N LEU A 9 -19.40 2.17 -4.43
CA LEU A 9 -18.02 2.23 -3.94
C LEU A 9 -17.58 3.68 -3.73
N ASP A 10 -18.02 4.60 -4.58
CA ASP A 10 -17.73 6.03 -4.45
C ASP A 10 -18.34 6.60 -3.14
N ASP A 11 -19.57 6.19 -2.81
CA ASP A 11 -20.24 6.57 -1.55
C ASP A 11 -19.47 6.11 -0.30
N VAL A 12 -18.79 4.96 -0.37
CA VAL A 12 -17.97 4.41 0.74
C VAL A 12 -16.59 5.08 0.82
N ILE A 13 -16.00 5.41 -0.33
CA ILE A 13 -14.64 5.94 -0.41
C ILE A 13 -14.59 7.45 -0.19
N GLN A 14 -15.58 8.21 -0.67
CA GLN A 14 -15.67 9.67 -0.53
C GLN A 14 -15.36 10.17 0.90
N PRO A 15 -15.94 9.58 1.97
CA PRO A 15 -15.68 9.99 3.34
C PRO A 15 -14.24 9.75 3.82
N LEU A 16 -13.50 8.83 3.19
CA LEU A 16 -12.14 8.44 3.58
C LEU A 16 -11.07 9.42 3.04
N GLY A 17 -11.51 10.39 2.22
CA GLY A 17 -10.72 11.52 1.77
C GLY A 17 -10.12 11.35 0.38
N HIS A 18 -9.41 12.39 -0.05
CA HIS A 18 -8.76 12.44 -1.35
C HIS A 18 -7.65 11.37 -1.43
N HIS A 19 -7.55 10.69 -2.57
CA HIS A 19 -6.65 9.56 -2.84
C HIS A 19 -6.91 8.27 -2.06
N ALA A 20 -8.07 8.13 -1.41
CA ALA A 20 -8.43 6.89 -0.71
C ALA A 20 -8.49 5.69 -1.66
N VAL A 21 -8.94 5.88 -2.91
CA VAL A 21 -8.97 4.81 -3.93
C VAL A 21 -7.58 4.24 -4.17
N GLU A 22 -6.61 5.12 -4.46
CA GLU A 22 -5.23 4.77 -4.75
C GLU A 22 -4.59 4.09 -3.54
N PHE A 23 -4.88 4.58 -2.33
CA PHE A 23 -4.44 3.95 -1.09
C PHE A 23 -5.00 2.53 -0.93
N PHE A 24 -6.32 2.34 -0.98
CA PHE A 24 -6.93 1.03 -0.74
C PHE A 24 -6.56 0.01 -1.83
N LEU A 25 -6.40 0.46 -3.07
CA LEU A 25 -5.92 -0.38 -4.16
C LEU A 25 -4.45 -0.78 -3.94
N ALA A 26 -3.58 0.16 -3.61
CA ALA A 26 -2.18 -0.12 -3.31
C ALA A 26 -2.02 -1.04 -2.09
N ALA A 27 -2.78 -0.78 -1.02
CA ALA A 27 -2.83 -1.63 0.17
C ALA A 27 -3.28 -3.05 -0.20
N SER A 28 -4.34 -3.20 -0.99
CA SER A 28 -4.82 -4.52 -1.43
C SER A 28 -3.77 -5.29 -2.22
N LEU A 29 -3.05 -4.61 -3.13
CA LEU A 29 -1.96 -5.22 -3.90
C LEU A 29 -0.77 -5.62 -3.00
N TYR A 30 -0.44 -4.80 -2.01
CA TYR A 30 0.57 -5.11 -1.00
C TYR A 30 0.16 -6.31 -0.15
N HIS A 31 -1.08 -6.33 0.35
CA HIS A 31 -1.64 -7.46 1.11
C HIS A 31 -1.70 -8.76 0.29
N ALA A 32 -1.90 -8.66 -1.02
CA ALA A 32 -1.86 -9.78 -1.96
C ALA A 32 -0.44 -10.19 -2.39
N ARG A 33 0.61 -9.57 -1.83
CA ARG A 33 2.03 -9.78 -2.17
C ARG A 33 2.32 -9.59 -3.67
N LYS A 34 1.63 -8.66 -4.33
CA LYS A 34 1.82 -8.36 -5.76
C LYS A 34 2.79 -7.22 -6.01
N VAL A 35 3.04 -6.41 -4.99
CA VAL A 35 3.97 -5.27 -5.02
C VAL A 35 4.69 -5.19 -3.67
N SER A 36 5.90 -4.64 -3.68
CA SER A 36 6.62 -4.32 -2.46
C SER A 36 5.95 -3.17 -1.70
N PHE A 37 6.30 -2.99 -0.43
CA PHE A 37 5.79 -1.88 0.38
C PHE A 37 6.13 -0.53 -0.25
N ALA A 38 7.37 -0.35 -0.73
CA ALA A 38 7.81 0.88 -1.36
C ALA A 38 7.02 1.18 -2.64
N SER A 39 6.76 0.15 -3.47
CA SER A 39 5.91 0.28 -4.65
C SER A 39 4.46 0.62 -4.29
N ALA A 40 3.90 0.02 -3.25
CA ALA A 40 2.55 0.35 -2.78
C ALA A 40 2.45 1.80 -2.29
N ALA A 41 3.41 2.26 -1.49
CA ALA A 41 3.46 3.66 -1.05
C ALA A 41 3.52 4.64 -2.24
N HIS A 42 4.35 4.33 -3.24
CA HIS A 42 4.45 5.13 -4.45
C HIS A 42 3.15 5.15 -5.26
N ILE A 43 2.49 4.01 -5.45
CA ILE A 43 1.18 3.91 -6.14
C ILE A 43 0.10 4.70 -5.39
N ALA A 44 0.12 4.67 -4.06
CA ALA A 44 -0.78 5.45 -3.22
C ALA A 44 -0.48 6.96 -3.23
N GLY A 45 0.62 7.40 -3.85
CA GLY A 45 1.05 8.80 -3.83
C GLY A 45 1.52 9.27 -2.45
N LEU A 46 1.89 8.33 -1.57
CA LEU A 46 2.28 8.61 -0.19
C LEU A 46 3.78 8.40 0.00
N SER A 47 4.33 9.07 1.02
CA SER A 47 5.66 8.70 1.53
C SER A 47 5.60 7.32 2.19
N PHE A 48 6.76 6.68 2.35
CA PHE A 48 6.86 5.40 3.04
C PHE A 48 6.19 5.42 4.42
N GLU A 49 6.47 6.47 5.22
CA GLU A 49 5.87 6.65 6.54
C GLU A 49 4.37 7.00 6.48
N GLY A 50 3.95 7.80 5.50
CA GLY A 50 2.54 8.14 5.31
C GLY A 50 1.71 6.91 4.95
N PHE A 51 2.24 6.02 4.11
CA PHE A 51 1.59 4.76 3.76
C PHE A 51 1.48 3.83 4.98
N ARG A 52 2.55 3.72 5.79
CA ARG A 52 2.54 2.98 7.06
C ARG A 52 1.46 3.48 8.01
N TYR A 53 1.40 4.79 8.24
CA TYR A 53 0.43 5.40 9.14
C TYR A 53 -1.02 5.11 8.68
N ARG A 54 -1.29 5.20 7.37
CA ARG A 54 -2.61 4.89 6.82
C ARG A 54 -2.96 3.41 6.91
N LEU A 55 -1.99 2.50 6.79
CA LEU A 55 -2.20 1.07 7.04
C LEU A 55 -2.55 0.81 8.51
N GLU A 56 -1.85 1.45 9.45
CA GLU A 56 -2.18 1.39 10.88
C GLU A 56 -3.61 1.89 11.15
N GLU A 57 -3.99 3.03 10.58
CA GLU A 57 -5.29 3.66 10.76
C GLU A 57 -6.47 2.83 10.22
N HIS A 58 -6.30 2.17 9.07
CA HIS A 58 -7.40 1.49 8.38
C HIS A 58 -7.42 -0.04 8.53
N PHE A 59 -6.29 -0.66 8.86
CA PHE A 59 -6.15 -2.11 8.93
C PHE A 59 -5.65 -2.63 10.29
N ASP A 60 -5.51 -1.74 11.29
CA ASP A 60 -4.96 -2.03 12.63
C ASP A 60 -3.59 -2.73 12.61
N LYS A 61 -2.87 -2.64 11.47
CA LYS A 61 -1.60 -3.32 11.21
C LYS A 61 -0.68 -2.44 10.37
N ALA A 62 0.44 -2.03 10.94
CA ALA A 62 1.48 -1.28 10.25
C ALA A 62 2.17 -2.06 9.13
N TYR A 63 2.27 -3.37 9.35
CA TYR A 63 2.97 -4.32 8.48
C TYR A 63 2.26 -5.65 8.53
N ILE A 64 2.23 -6.35 7.40
CA ILE A 64 1.97 -7.78 7.41
C ILE A 64 3.29 -8.45 7.74
N VAL A 65 3.51 -8.74 9.02
CA VAL A 65 4.57 -9.67 9.42
C VAL A 65 3.99 -11.07 9.17
N ALA A 66 4.17 -11.59 7.95
CA ALA A 66 3.84 -12.98 7.64
C ALA A 66 5.00 -13.61 6.86
N ASP A 67 5.95 -14.15 7.64
CA ASP A 67 6.90 -15.27 7.46
C ASP A 67 7.55 -15.61 6.09
N GLU A 68 7.31 -14.87 5.01
CA GLU A 68 7.89 -15.17 3.69
C GLU A 68 8.26 -13.92 2.87
N SER A 69 7.98 -12.71 3.36
CA SER A 69 8.32 -11.46 2.65
C SER A 69 9.70 -10.89 2.97
N VAL A 70 10.56 -11.64 3.68
CA VAL A 70 11.96 -11.25 3.96
C VAL A 70 12.87 -11.40 2.73
N LEU A 71 12.37 -11.95 1.61
CA LEU A 71 13.23 -12.29 0.48
C LEU A 71 13.59 -11.11 -0.45
N GLU A 72 12.86 -9.99 -0.48
CA GLU A 72 13.19 -8.87 -1.40
C GLU A 72 13.83 -7.65 -0.72
N ASP A 73 13.57 -7.41 0.57
CA ASP A 73 14.25 -6.33 1.30
C ASP A 73 15.73 -6.67 1.59
N VAL A 74 16.10 -7.96 1.61
CA VAL A 74 17.50 -8.42 1.72
C VAL A 74 18.26 -8.25 0.39
N GLU A 75 17.62 -8.51 -0.77
CA GLU A 75 18.26 -8.33 -2.07
C GLU A 75 18.55 -6.85 -2.39
N THR A 76 17.73 -5.92 -1.87
CA THR A 76 17.98 -4.49 -2.07
C THR A 76 19.21 -4.01 -1.29
N ILE A 77 19.51 -4.62 -0.13
CA ILE A 77 20.71 -4.33 0.67
C ILE A 77 21.97 -4.94 0.03
N ASP A 78 21.88 -6.17 -0.52
CA ASP A 78 23.03 -6.84 -1.17
C ASP A 78 23.47 -6.13 -2.46
N ASN A 79 22.53 -5.55 -3.21
CA ASN A 79 22.83 -4.75 -4.42
C ASN A 79 23.36 -3.34 -4.13
N LEU A 80 23.30 -2.86 -2.89
CA LEU A 80 23.92 -1.59 -2.45
C LEU A 80 25.31 -1.78 -1.83
N ALA A 81 25.69 -3.02 -1.52
CA ALA A 81 27.00 -3.39 -0.98
C ALA A 81 27.97 -3.98 -2.02
N SER A 82 27.54 -4.06 -3.29
CA SER A 82 28.33 -4.56 -4.44
C SER A 82 28.96 -3.44 -5.26
#